data_AF-A0A959KDF6-F1
#
_entry.id   AF-A0A959KDF6-F1
#
_cell.length_a   1.000
_cell.length_b   1.000
_cell.length_c   1.000
_cell.angle_alpha   90.00
_cell.angle_beta   90.00
_cell.angle_gamma   90.00
#
_symmetry.space_group_name_H-M   'P 1'
#
loop_
_entity.id
_entity.type
_entity.pdbx_description
1 polymer ?
#
loop_
_entity_poly.entity_id
_entity_poly.type
_entity_poly.pdbx_seq_one_letter_code
_entity_poly.pdbx_strand_id
1 'polypeptide(L)'
;ITISHSDAVTVDCGTTYQVVRTWLAVNACGNSSSCDQMIIVQDTAPPVITCPIDITLDCPADTSTTNTGVATATDACSSITISHSDAVTSDCGTTYQVVRTWLAVDACGNSSSCDQMITVQDTTRPVITCPIDITLDCPADTSTINTGVATAMDVCSSITISHSDVVTTDCGATYQVVRTWLAVDACGNSSSCDQMITVQDTT
;
A
#
# COMPACT_ATOMS: atom_id res chain seq x y z
N ILE A 1 45.35 -8.39 -56.84
CA ILE A 1 45.28 -8.24 -55.37
C ILE A 1 44.05 -9.02 -54.93
N THR A 2 44.17 -9.94 -54.00
CA THR A 2 43.05 -10.64 -53.36
C THR A 2 42.78 -9.99 -52.02
N ILE A 3 41.50 -9.78 -51.69
CA ILE A 3 41.06 -9.25 -50.40
C ILE A 3 40.32 -10.35 -49.67
N SER A 4 40.69 -10.60 -48.42
CA SER A 4 39.95 -11.45 -47.49
C SER A 4 39.73 -10.72 -46.17
N HIS A 5 38.85 -11.25 -45.31
CA HIS A 5 38.66 -10.77 -43.96
C HIS A 5 38.49 -11.93 -42.99
N SER A 6 38.74 -11.66 -41.70
CA SER A 6 38.42 -12.52 -40.58
C SER A 6 37.83 -11.70 -39.44
N ASP A 7 36.84 -12.25 -38.76
CA ASP A 7 36.13 -11.59 -37.67
C ASP A 7 36.45 -12.27 -36.33
N ALA A 8 36.78 -11.46 -35.32
CA ALA A 8 36.80 -11.86 -33.92
C ALA A 8 35.64 -11.18 -33.19
N VAL A 9 34.76 -11.98 -32.58
CA VAL A 9 33.54 -11.49 -31.90
C VAL A 9 33.69 -11.63 -30.38
N THR A 10 33.39 -10.57 -29.65
CA THR A 10 33.32 -10.55 -28.19
C THR A 10 31.90 -10.14 -27.78
N VAL A 11 31.21 -11.02 -27.03
CA VAL A 11 29.89 -10.70 -26.45
C VAL A 11 30.09 -9.81 -25.23
N ASP A 12 29.24 -8.79 -25.08
CA ASP A 12 29.28 -7.86 -23.95
C ASP A 12 28.12 -8.14 -22.98
N CYS A 13 26.93 -7.63 -23.27
CA CYS A 13 25.72 -7.82 -22.47
C CYS A 13 24.51 -8.19 -23.34
N GLY A 14 23.66 -9.13 -22.90
CA GLY A 14 22.52 -9.57 -23.70
C GLY A 14 22.92 -10.01 -25.11
N THR A 15 22.33 -9.39 -26.13
CA THR A 15 22.63 -9.60 -27.56
C THR A 15 23.61 -8.58 -28.14
N THR A 16 24.29 -7.78 -27.31
CA THR A 16 25.30 -6.80 -27.73
C THR A 16 26.67 -7.47 -27.88
N TYR A 17 27.49 -6.93 -28.78
CA TYR A 17 28.80 -7.50 -29.09
C TYR A 17 29.69 -6.52 -29.83
N GLN A 18 30.99 -6.79 -29.77
CA GLN A 18 32.00 -6.11 -30.56
C GLN A 18 32.60 -7.07 -31.59
N VAL A 19 32.84 -6.59 -32.80
CA VAL A 19 33.54 -7.32 -33.85
C VAL A 19 34.81 -6.56 -34.23
N VAL A 20 35.95 -7.23 -34.12
CA VAL A 20 37.20 -6.78 -34.74
C VAL A 20 37.35 -7.53 -36.05
N ARG A 21 37.17 -6.82 -37.16
CA ARG A 21 37.33 -7.36 -38.52
C ARG A 21 38.69 -6.96 -39.06
N THR A 22 39.56 -7.94 -39.29
CA THR A 22 40.85 -7.74 -39.92
C THR A 22 40.73 -7.98 -41.42
N TRP A 23 40.99 -6.95 -42.22
CA TRP A 23 41.09 -7.04 -43.68
C TRP A 23 42.51 -7.39 -44.06
N LEU A 24 42.69 -8.31 -45.00
CA LEU A 24 43.99 -8.71 -45.54
C LEU A 24 43.99 -8.53 -47.06
N ALA A 25 44.93 -7.72 -47.56
CA ALA A 25 45.18 -7.56 -48.99
C ALA A 25 46.47 -8.28 -49.37
N VAL A 26 46.43 -9.20 -50.34
CA VAL A 26 47.62 -9.91 -50.85
C VAL A 26 47.77 -9.64 -52.35
N ASN A 27 48.95 -9.21 -52.79
CA ASN A 27 49.22 -8.99 -54.21
C ASN A 27 49.70 -10.27 -54.91
N ALA A 28 49.82 -10.24 -56.24
CA ALA A 28 50.23 -11.43 -57.03
C ALA A 28 51.65 -11.93 -56.71
N CYS A 29 52.49 -11.09 -56.11
CA CYS A 29 53.85 -11.42 -55.70
C CYS A 29 53.92 -11.99 -54.25
N GLY A 30 52.79 -12.09 -53.55
CA GLY A 30 52.72 -12.59 -52.17
C GLY A 30 52.92 -11.55 -51.07
N ASN A 31 53.13 -10.26 -51.41
CA ASN A 31 53.19 -9.20 -50.40
C ASN A 31 51.81 -8.96 -49.82
N SER A 32 51.74 -8.72 -48.51
CA SER A 32 50.48 -8.50 -47.80
C SER A 32 50.48 -7.22 -46.96
N SER A 33 49.28 -6.69 -46.72
CA SER A 33 49.00 -5.59 -45.80
C SER A 33 47.65 -5.83 -45.16
N SER A 34 47.49 -5.43 -43.89
CA SER A 34 46.24 -5.58 -43.15
C SER A 34 45.80 -4.28 -42.47
N CYS A 35 44.50 -4.16 -42.23
CA CYS A 35 43.92 -3.13 -41.38
C CYS A 35 42.72 -3.68 -40.60
N ASP A 36 42.46 -3.11 -39.43
CA ASP A 36 41.36 -3.52 -38.57
C ASP A 36 40.20 -2.53 -38.64
N GLN A 37 38.98 -3.05 -38.65
CA GLN A 37 37.73 -2.32 -38.47
C GLN A 37 37.07 -2.80 -37.18
N MET A 38 36.70 -1.85 -36.32
CA MET A 38 35.91 -2.14 -35.12
C MET A 38 34.44 -1.86 -35.39
N ILE A 39 33.57 -2.82 -35.09
CA ILE A 39 32.11 -2.72 -35.19
C ILE A 39 31.55 -2.96 -33.79
N ILE A 40 30.72 -2.05 -33.29
CA ILE A 40 30.13 -2.13 -31.95
C ILE A 40 28.62 -2.17 -32.09
N VAL A 41 28.01 -3.21 -31.54
CA VAL A 41 26.57 -3.29 -31.29
C VAL A 41 26.38 -3.09 -29.80
N GLN A 42 25.60 -2.09 -29.43
CA GLN A 42 25.35 -1.70 -28.04
C GLN A 42 23.86 -1.57 -27.79
N ASP A 43 23.45 -1.82 -26.56
CA ASP A 43 22.11 -1.58 -26.09
C ASP A 43 22.08 -0.35 -25.20
N THR A 44 21.31 0.64 -25.63
CA THR A 44 21.15 1.92 -24.95
C THR A 44 19.69 2.21 -24.62
N ALA A 45 18.78 1.28 -24.92
CA ALA A 45 17.37 1.46 -24.70
C ALA A 45 17.02 0.89 -23.31
N PRO A 46 16.32 1.65 -22.46
CA PRO A 46 15.83 1.08 -21.21
C PRO A 46 14.67 0.10 -21.47
N PRO A 47 14.45 -0.87 -20.56
CA PRO A 47 13.27 -1.72 -20.60
C PRO A 47 11.96 -0.94 -20.66
N VAL A 48 10.96 -1.51 -21.33
CA VAL A 48 9.58 -1.04 -21.22
C VAL A 48 8.93 -1.73 -20.04
N ILE A 49 8.66 -0.98 -18.97
CA ILE A 49 8.02 -1.47 -17.72
C ILE A 49 6.53 -1.12 -17.69
N THR A 50 5.72 -2.03 -17.15
CA THR A 50 4.30 -1.83 -16.85
C THR A 50 4.05 -2.15 -15.37
N CYS A 51 3.60 -1.15 -14.61
CA CYS A 51 3.26 -1.31 -13.20
C CYS A 51 1.87 -1.95 -13.02
N PRO A 52 1.63 -2.61 -11.88
CA PRO A 52 0.28 -2.89 -11.44
C PRO A 52 -0.50 -1.58 -11.25
N ILE A 53 -1.83 -1.67 -11.33
CA ILE A 53 -2.70 -0.53 -11.07
C ILE A 53 -2.69 -0.14 -9.59
N ASP A 54 -3.03 1.11 -9.32
CA ASP A 54 -3.28 1.57 -7.96
C ASP A 54 -4.46 0.82 -7.33
N ILE A 55 -4.41 0.62 -6.01
CA ILE A 55 -5.41 -0.17 -5.29
C ILE A 55 -5.73 0.43 -3.92
N THR A 56 -7.00 0.34 -3.54
CA THR A 56 -7.48 0.69 -2.19
C THR A 56 -7.99 -0.57 -1.49
N LEU A 57 -7.58 -0.75 -0.24
CA LEU A 57 -7.92 -1.89 0.62
C LEU A 57 -8.46 -1.38 1.95
N ASP A 58 -9.42 -2.08 2.53
CA ASP A 58 -9.88 -1.80 3.90
C ASP A 58 -9.02 -2.57 4.90
N CYS A 59 -8.71 -1.94 6.03
CA CYS A 59 -7.99 -2.61 7.11
C CYS A 59 -8.84 -3.71 7.78
N PRO A 60 -8.22 -4.81 8.25
CA PRO A 60 -6.81 -5.15 8.10
C PRO A 60 -6.46 -5.57 6.66
N ALA A 61 -5.40 -4.99 6.10
CA ALA A 61 -5.03 -5.18 4.70
C ALA A 61 -3.68 -5.91 4.54
N ASP A 62 -3.60 -6.81 3.55
CA ASP A 62 -2.35 -7.39 3.06
C ASP A 62 -1.84 -6.59 1.85
N THR A 63 -0.69 -5.94 1.99
CA THR A 63 -0.04 -5.12 0.94
C THR A 63 1.10 -5.85 0.22
N SER A 64 1.21 -7.17 0.40
CA SER A 64 2.18 -8.00 -0.32
C SER A 64 1.95 -7.97 -1.83
N THR A 65 3.02 -8.18 -2.60
CA THR A 65 2.96 -8.22 -4.07
C THR A 65 2.08 -9.35 -4.61
N THR A 66 1.85 -10.41 -3.82
CA THR A 66 0.88 -11.46 -4.15
C THR A 66 -0.55 -10.90 -4.20
N ASN A 67 -0.87 -9.96 -3.32
CA ASN A 67 -2.20 -9.35 -3.24
C ASN A 67 -2.33 -8.09 -4.10
N THR A 68 -1.28 -7.28 -4.20
CA THR A 68 -1.31 -5.98 -4.90
C THR A 68 -0.72 -6.04 -6.32
N GLY A 69 -0.21 -7.19 -6.75
CA GLY A 69 0.37 -7.40 -8.07
C GLY A 69 1.89 -7.18 -8.13
N VAL A 70 2.43 -7.55 -9.30
CA VAL A 70 3.87 -7.49 -9.63
C VAL A 70 4.03 -6.75 -10.96
N ALA A 71 5.01 -5.86 -11.08
CA ALA A 71 5.32 -5.21 -12.36
C ALA A 71 5.88 -6.22 -13.38
N THR A 72 5.66 -5.93 -14.66
CA THR A 72 6.24 -6.69 -15.77
C THR A 72 7.08 -5.77 -16.64
N ALA A 73 8.11 -6.30 -17.30
CA ALA A 73 8.93 -5.52 -18.22
C ALA A 73 9.40 -6.36 -19.41
N THR A 74 9.66 -5.70 -20.54
CA THR A 74 10.22 -6.31 -21.75
C THR A 74 11.35 -5.47 -22.30
N ASP A 75 12.38 -6.13 -22.83
CA ASP A 75 13.50 -5.50 -23.50
C ASP A 75 13.85 -6.30 -24.77
N ALA A 76 14.31 -5.60 -25.81
CA ALA A 76 14.55 -6.19 -27.12
C ALA A 76 15.90 -6.90 -27.23
N CYS A 77 16.88 -6.47 -26.43
CA CYS A 77 18.28 -6.82 -26.58
C CYS A 77 18.81 -7.65 -25.40
N SER A 78 18.13 -7.65 -24.25
CA SER A 78 18.65 -8.31 -23.07
C SER A 78 17.57 -8.79 -22.08
N SER A 79 18.01 -9.63 -21.14
CA SER A 79 17.16 -10.10 -20.03
C SER A 79 17.00 -9.01 -18.98
N ILE A 80 15.86 -9.01 -18.29
CA ILE A 80 15.52 -7.99 -17.28
C ILE A 80 15.47 -8.59 -15.88
N THR A 81 15.93 -7.81 -14.91
CA THR A 81 15.68 -8.01 -13.48
C THR A 81 14.71 -6.94 -12.98
N ILE A 82 13.69 -7.34 -12.23
CA ILE A 82 12.71 -6.43 -11.61
C ILE A 82 12.88 -6.46 -10.09
N SER A 83 12.92 -5.29 -9.47
CA SER A 83 12.89 -5.09 -8.02
C SER A 83 11.88 -4.02 -7.63
N HIS A 84 11.59 -3.87 -6.33
CA HIS A 84 10.75 -2.79 -5.82
C HIS A 84 11.24 -2.28 -4.47
N SER A 85 10.79 -1.08 -4.12
CA SER A 85 10.95 -0.48 -2.79
C SER A 85 9.68 0.27 -2.39
N ASP A 86 9.37 0.25 -1.10
CA ASP A 86 8.15 0.84 -0.55
C ASP A 86 8.47 2.06 0.32
N ALA A 87 7.73 3.14 0.09
CA ALA A 87 7.65 4.28 0.98
C ALA A 87 6.27 4.31 1.65
N VAL A 88 6.22 4.19 2.98
CA VAL A 88 4.97 4.11 3.75
C VAL A 88 4.71 5.41 4.50
N THR A 89 3.50 5.94 4.38
CA THR A 89 3.01 7.10 5.14
C THR A 89 1.81 6.67 5.98
N SER A 90 1.94 6.75 7.31
CA SER A 90 0.84 6.46 8.24
C SER A 90 -0.28 7.49 8.14
N ASP A 91 -1.52 7.05 8.35
CA ASP A 91 -2.68 7.93 8.48
C ASP A 91 -3.38 7.68 9.83
N CYS A 92 -4.71 7.50 9.85
CA CYS A 92 -5.48 7.27 11.07
C CYS A 92 -5.43 5.80 11.52
N GLY A 93 -5.34 5.54 12.82
CA GLY A 93 -5.32 4.16 13.33
C GLY A 93 -4.20 3.30 12.72
N THR A 94 -4.57 2.18 12.11
CA THR A 94 -3.65 1.29 11.36
C THR A 94 -3.72 1.47 9.84
N THR A 95 -4.33 2.55 9.36
CA THR A 95 -4.39 2.91 7.93
C THR A 95 -3.11 3.61 7.48
N TYR A 96 -2.81 3.52 6.19
CA TYR A 96 -1.58 4.06 5.61
C TYR A 96 -1.64 4.07 4.08
N GLN A 97 -0.76 4.86 3.47
CA GLN A 97 -0.48 4.80 2.03
C GLN A 97 0.91 4.24 1.78
N VAL A 98 1.04 3.39 0.77
CA VAL A 98 2.31 2.89 0.24
C VAL A 98 2.48 3.42 -1.18
N VAL A 99 3.60 4.11 -1.42
CA VAL A 99 4.10 4.34 -2.78
C VAL A 99 5.16 3.27 -3.04
N ARG A 100 4.83 2.31 -3.90
CA ARG A 100 5.73 1.23 -4.31
C ARG A 100 6.37 1.58 -5.64
N THR A 101 7.67 1.81 -5.64
CA THR A 101 8.44 2.07 -6.86
C THR A 101 9.01 0.76 -7.37
N TRP A 102 8.65 0.39 -8.60
CA TRP A 102 9.20 -0.74 -9.32
C TRP A 102 10.36 -0.28 -10.20
N LEU A 103 11.45 -1.05 -10.22
CA LEU A 103 12.64 -0.80 -11.03
C LEU A 103 12.91 -2.01 -11.92
N ALA A 104 12.96 -1.79 -13.23
CA ALA A 104 13.45 -2.76 -14.20
C ALA A 104 14.87 -2.37 -14.63
N VAL A 105 15.80 -3.32 -14.56
CA VAL A 105 17.19 -3.15 -15.03
C VAL A 105 17.50 -4.26 -16.02
N ASP A 106 17.98 -3.89 -17.18
CA ASP A 106 18.38 -4.82 -18.24
C ASP A 106 19.81 -5.37 -18.00
N ALA A 107 20.27 -6.32 -18.82
CA ALA A 107 21.60 -6.91 -18.61
C ALA A 107 22.76 -5.96 -18.97
N CYS A 108 22.46 -4.88 -19.70
CA CYS A 108 23.38 -3.85 -20.13
C CYS A 108 23.44 -2.65 -19.17
N GLY A 109 22.61 -2.66 -18.13
CA GLY A 109 22.53 -1.63 -17.09
C GLY A 109 21.58 -0.48 -17.41
N ASN A 110 20.82 -0.52 -18.52
CA ASN A 110 19.77 0.45 -18.74
C ASN A 110 18.59 0.15 -17.80
N SER A 111 17.88 1.20 -17.38
CA SER A 111 16.81 1.04 -16.39
C SER A 111 15.62 1.95 -16.65
N SER A 112 14.46 1.49 -16.19
CA SER A 112 13.21 2.24 -16.14
C SER A 112 12.47 1.93 -14.85
N SER A 113 11.64 2.87 -14.40
CA SER A 113 10.84 2.71 -13.19
C SER A 113 9.41 3.20 -13.40
N CYS A 114 8.52 2.70 -12.55
CA CYS A 114 7.15 3.19 -12.42
C CYS A 114 6.67 3.00 -10.98
N ASP A 115 5.65 3.76 -10.60
CA ASP A 115 5.09 3.73 -9.26
C ASP A 115 3.69 3.10 -9.24
N GLN A 116 3.38 2.46 -8.13
CA GLN A 116 2.06 1.97 -7.77
C GLN A 116 1.67 2.60 -6.42
N MET A 117 0.47 3.16 -6.33
CA MET A 117 -0.12 3.64 -5.07
C MET A 117 -1.03 2.58 -4.47
N ILE A 118 -0.78 2.22 -3.21
CA ILE A 118 -1.61 1.32 -2.41
C ILE A 118 -2.15 2.10 -1.23
N THR A 119 -3.46 2.22 -1.10
CA THR A 119 -4.12 2.92 0.00
C THR A 119 -4.80 1.90 0.91
N VAL A 120 -4.44 1.88 2.18
CA VAL A 120 -5.19 1.17 3.22
C VAL A 120 -6.04 2.20 3.94
N GLN A 121 -7.35 1.98 4.00
CA GLN A 121 -8.32 2.89 4.62
C GLN A 121 -9.17 2.16 5.66
N ASP A 122 -9.89 2.93 6.48
CA ASP A 122 -10.84 2.41 7.46
C ASP A 122 -12.22 3.00 7.20
N THR A 123 -13.13 2.15 6.71
CA THR A 123 -14.54 2.50 6.52
C THR A 123 -15.46 1.76 7.49
N THR A 124 -14.91 1.01 8.44
CA THR A 124 -15.68 0.15 9.34
C THR A 124 -16.06 0.95 10.57
N ARG A 125 -17.36 0.95 10.91
CA ARG A 125 -17.80 1.61 12.14
C ARG A 125 -17.43 0.76 13.36
N PRO A 126 -17.09 1.37 14.50
CA PRO A 126 -16.82 0.63 15.73
C PRO A 126 -18.06 -0.16 16.19
N VAL A 127 -17.85 -1.32 16.79
CA VAL A 127 -18.90 -2.12 17.44
C VAL A 127 -19.02 -1.67 18.89
N ILE A 128 -20.15 -1.06 19.25
CA ILE A 128 -20.44 -0.56 20.60
C ILE A 128 -21.38 -1.52 21.36
N THR A 129 -21.10 -1.74 22.64
CA THR A 129 -21.97 -2.45 23.59
C THR A 129 -22.36 -1.50 24.72
N CYS A 130 -23.66 -1.23 24.85
CA CYS A 130 -24.19 -0.33 25.87
C CYS A 130 -24.33 -1.06 27.21
N PRO A 131 -24.30 -0.32 28.33
CA PRO A 131 -24.85 -0.82 29.57
C PRO A 131 -26.35 -1.12 29.41
N ILE A 132 -26.85 -2.06 30.20
CA ILE A 132 -28.28 -2.37 30.24
C ILE A 132 -29.10 -1.23 30.86
N ASP A 133 -30.38 -1.19 30.52
CA ASP A 133 -31.34 -0.32 31.16
C ASP A 133 -31.45 -0.64 32.65
N ILE A 134 -31.68 0.38 33.48
CA ILE A 134 -31.71 0.24 34.94
C ILE A 134 -32.83 1.08 35.56
N THR A 135 -33.42 0.57 36.64
CA THR A 135 -34.37 1.31 37.48
C THR A 135 -33.78 1.52 38.88
N LEU A 136 -33.87 2.73 39.40
CA LEU A 136 -33.35 3.16 40.70
C LEU A 136 -34.47 3.83 41.51
N ASP A 137 -34.45 3.70 42.83
CA ASP A 137 -35.40 4.38 43.71
C ASP A 137 -34.82 5.69 44.24
N CYS A 138 -35.67 6.71 44.49
CA CYS A 138 -35.22 7.98 45.05
C CYS A 138 -34.75 7.86 46.51
N PRO A 139 -33.64 8.54 46.91
CA PRO A 139 -32.72 9.32 46.08
C PRO A 139 -31.74 8.44 45.27
N ALA A 140 -31.59 8.73 43.97
CA ALA A 140 -30.80 7.93 43.03
C ALA A 140 -29.51 8.65 42.56
N ASP A 141 -28.42 7.89 42.38
CA ASP A 141 -27.20 8.32 41.67
C ASP A 141 -27.21 7.79 40.23
N THR A 142 -27.33 8.68 39.25
CA THR A 142 -27.35 8.34 37.82
C THR A 142 -25.97 8.41 37.16
N SER A 143 -24.89 8.59 37.94
CA SER A 143 -23.52 8.61 37.43
C SER A 143 -23.16 7.31 36.71
N THR A 144 -22.21 7.38 35.78
CA THR A 144 -21.70 6.21 35.05
C THR A 144 -21.02 5.18 35.96
N ILE A 145 -20.57 5.61 37.15
CA ILE A 145 -20.03 4.69 38.16
C ILE A 145 -21.13 3.73 38.64
N ASN A 146 -22.36 4.24 38.80
CA ASN A 146 -23.49 3.46 39.29
C ASN A 146 -24.31 2.79 38.18
N THR A 147 -24.36 3.41 37.00
CA THR A 147 -25.21 2.96 35.86
C THR A 147 -24.42 2.24 34.76
N GLY A 148 -23.10 2.15 34.89
CA GLY A 148 -22.22 1.49 33.93
C GLY A 148 -21.65 2.41 32.86
N VAL A 149 -20.72 1.86 32.08
CA VAL A 149 -20.01 2.53 30.99
C VAL A 149 -20.11 1.67 29.73
N ALA A 150 -20.39 2.27 28.58
CA ALA A 150 -20.34 1.54 27.31
C ALA A 150 -18.92 1.08 26.99
N THR A 151 -18.81 -0.05 26.28
CA THR A 151 -17.55 -0.52 25.71
C THR A 151 -17.66 -0.54 24.20
N ALA A 152 -16.53 -0.45 23.50
CA ALA A 152 -16.51 -0.52 22.05
C ALA A 152 -15.20 -1.13 21.55
N MET A 153 -15.26 -1.76 20.38
CA MET A 153 -14.10 -2.33 19.70
C MET A 153 -14.13 -2.00 18.20
N ASP A 154 -12.94 -1.80 17.64
CA ASP A 154 -12.74 -1.59 16.20
C ASP A 154 -11.49 -2.36 15.78
N VAL A 155 -11.50 -2.87 14.54
CA VAL A 155 -10.44 -3.75 14.03
C VAL A 155 -9.22 -2.97 13.53
N CYS A 156 -9.42 -1.72 13.17
CA CYS A 156 -8.46 -0.87 12.49
C CYS A 156 -7.85 0.17 13.41
N SER A 157 -8.57 0.59 14.44
CA SER A 157 -8.13 1.73 15.22
C SER A 157 -8.62 1.74 16.67
N SER A 158 -8.05 2.65 17.45
CA SER A 158 -8.47 2.92 18.82
C SER A 158 -9.78 3.72 18.85
N ILE A 159 -10.60 3.52 19.87
CA ILE A 159 -11.90 4.19 20.02
C ILE A 159 -11.92 5.18 21.18
N THR A 160 -12.58 6.31 20.97
CA THR A 160 -13.00 7.25 22.00
C THR A 160 -14.50 7.08 22.27
N ILE A 161 -14.89 6.94 23.54
CA ILE A 161 -16.29 6.84 23.97
C ILE A 161 -16.70 8.12 24.72
N SER A 162 -17.86 8.65 24.38
CA SER A 162 -18.51 9.79 25.05
C SER A 162 -19.99 9.49 25.29
N HIS A 163 -20.66 10.29 26.12
CA HIS A 163 -22.10 10.19 26.31
C HIS A 163 -22.77 11.55 26.49
N SER A 164 -24.06 11.61 26.22
CA SER A 164 -24.92 12.74 26.56
C SER A 164 -26.25 12.26 27.12
N ASP A 165 -26.76 13.00 28.11
CA ASP A 165 -27.98 12.65 28.83
C ASP A 165 -29.12 13.60 28.46
N VAL A 166 -30.30 13.01 28.24
CA VAL A 166 -31.57 13.74 28.14
C VAL A 166 -32.46 13.30 29.30
N VAL A 167 -32.80 14.25 30.17
CA VAL A 167 -33.65 14.00 31.34
C VAL A 167 -35.08 14.41 31.03
N THR A 168 -36.02 13.49 31.24
CA THR A 168 -37.46 13.74 31.18
C THR A 168 -38.05 13.54 32.56
N THR A 169 -38.55 14.62 33.16
CA THR A 169 -39.23 14.57 34.46
C THR A 169 -40.66 14.09 34.28
N ASP A 170 -41.11 13.20 35.17
CA ASP A 170 -42.51 12.80 35.26
C ASP A 170 -43.16 13.43 36.50
N CYS A 171 -43.78 12.63 37.38
CA CYS A 171 -44.46 13.11 38.57
C CYS A 171 -43.61 12.95 39.84
N GLY A 172 -43.68 13.94 40.73
CA GLY A 172 -42.92 13.92 41.98
C GLY A 172 -41.41 13.86 41.75
N ALA A 173 -40.72 12.92 42.42
CA ALA A 173 -39.29 12.68 42.24
C ALA A 173 -38.95 11.68 41.12
N THR A 174 -39.96 11.19 40.37
CA THR A 174 -39.77 10.24 39.27
C THR A 174 -39.29 10.93 38.00
N TYR A 175 -38.26 10.40 37.35
CA TYR A 175 -37.74 10.88 36.07
C TYR A 175 -37.03 9.78 35.28
N GLN A 176 -36.92 9.96 33.97
CA GLN A 176 -36.13 9.10 33.08
C GLN A 176 -34.92 9.86 32.55
N VAL A 177 -33.77 9.18 32.49
CA VAL A 177 -32.58 9.63 31.77
C VAL A 177 -32.37 8.70 30.59
N VAL A 178 -32.44 9.25 29.38
CA VAL A 178 -31.96 8.58 28.17
C VAL A 178 -30.52 9.01 27.96
N ARG A 179 -29.58 8.09 28.18
CA ARG A 179 -28.16 8.31 27.96
C ARG A 179 -27.76 7.73 26.60
N THR A 180 -27.36 8.60 25.68
CA THR A 180 -26.81 8.21 24.38
C THR A 180 -25.31 8.10 24.49
N TRP A 181 -24.77 6.90 24.28
CA TRP A 181 -23.36 6.62 24.14
C TRP A 181 -22.93 6.76 22.69
N LEU A 182 -21.79 7.42 22.45
CA LEU A 182 -21.17 7.59 21.14
C LEU A 182 -19.74 7.07 21.18
N ALA A 183 -19.45 6.06 20.35
CA ALA A 183 -18.11 5.57 20.05
C ALA A 183 -17.64 6.17 18.72
N VAL A 184 -16.46 6.78 18.71
CA VAL A 184 -15.79 7.31 17.51
C VAL A 184 -14.39 6.70 17.44
N ASP A 185 -14.07 6.09 16.31
CA ASP A 185 -12.75 5.51 16.06
C ASP A 185 -11.72 6.60 15.64
N ALA A 186 -10.46 6.22 15.44
CA ALA A 186 -9.42 7.21 15.11
C ALA A 186 -9.53 7.76 13.69
N CYS A 187 -10.28 7.08 12.81
CA CYS A 187 -10.53 7.45 11.42
C CYS A 187 -11.83 8.26 11.24
N GLY A 188 -12.57 8.45 12.33
CA GLY A 188 -13.80 9.24 12.37
C GLY A 188 -15.08 8.43 12.09
N ASN A 189 -15.00 7.11 11.91
CA ASN A 189 -16.22 6.30 11.87
C ASN A 189 -16.80 6.22 13.29
N SER A 190 -18.12 6.19 13.38
CA SER A 190 -18.79 6.30 14.68
C SER A 190 -20.00 5.40 14.79
N SER A 191 -20.32 4.93 15.99
CA SER A 191 -21.53 4.17 16.32
C SER A 191 -22.11 4.67 17.63
N SER A 192 -23.43 4.60 17.77
CA SER A 192 -24.11 5.07 18.97
C SER A 192 -25.14 4.08 19.46
N CYS A 193 -25.46 4.16 20.74
CA CYS A 193 -26.55 3.41 21.33
C CYS A 193 -27.07 4.07 22.62
N ASP A 194 -28.28 3.71 23.01
CA ASP A 194 -28.96 4.34 24.15
C ASP A 194 -29.07 3.38 25.34
N GLN A 195 -28.99 3.97 26.54
CA GLN A 195 -29.31 3.35 27.81
C GLN A 195 -30.44 4.14 28.48
N MET A 196 -31.47 3.45 28.95
CA MET A 196 -32.56 4.04 29.73
C MET A 196 -32.33 3.83 31.24
N ILE A 197 -32.29 4.94 31.98
CA ILE A 197 -32.21 4.95 33.46
C ILE A 197 -33.53 5.52 33.97
N THR A 198 -34.32 4.69 34.65
CA THR A 198 -35.58 5.12 35.28
C THR A 198 -35.34 5.36 36.76
N VAL A 199 -35.72 6.53 37.26
CA VAL A 199 -35.73 6.85 38.68
C VAL A 199 -37.18 6.95 39.13
N GLN A 200 -37.58 6.18 40.14
CA GLN A 200 -38.96 6.09 40.62
C GLN A 200 -39.08 6.46 42.11
N ASP A 201 -40.23 7.05 42.46
CA ASP A 201 -40.65 7.25 43.85
C ASP A 201 -41.71 6.21 44.23
N THR A 202 -41.36 5.29 45.13
CA THR A 202 -42.22 4.20 45.57
C THR A 202 -42.80 4.42 46.97
N THR A 203 -42.71 5.63 47.53
CA THR A 203 -43.12 5.96 48.91
C THR A 203 -44.22 7.02 49.02
#